data_AF-A0A7K9HQ05-F1
#
_entry.id   AF-A0A7K9HQ05-F1
#
_cell.length_a   1.000
_cell.length_b   1.000
_cell.length_c   1.000
_cell.angle_alpha   90.00
_cell.angle_beta   90.00
_cell.angle_gamma   90.00
#
_symmetry.space_group_name_H-M   'P 1'
#
loop_
_entity.id
_entity.type
_entity.pdbx_description
1 polymer ?
#
loop_
_entity_poly.entity_id
_entity_poly.type
_entity_poly.pdbx_seq_one_letter_code
_entity_poly.pdbx_strand_id
1 'polypeptide(L)' 'ALSPRLAVNLRAGPGGDILLHFNPRPAQGVLVRNSLLAGAWGHEERELPPEQPPLGPFQQGAHFDVS' A
#
# COMPACT_ATOMS: atom_id res chain seq x y z
N ALA A 1 -13.91 2.38 16.59
CA ALA A 1 -12.50 1.96 16.81
C ALA A 1 -11.67 2.44 15.63
N LEU A 2 -10.47 2.98 15.85
CA LEU A 2 -9.57 3.33 14.75
C LEU A 2 -9.12 2.02 14.09
N SER A 3 -9.35 1.88 12.78
CA SER A 3 -8.81 0.75 12.03
C SER A 3 -7.27 0.88 12.00
N PRO A 4 -6.52 -0.14 12.44
CA PRO A 4 -5.06 -0.11 12.34
C PRO A 4 -4.65 0.11 10.88
N ARG A 5 -3.68 1.01 10.66
CA ARG A 5 -3.15 1.32 9.33
C ARG A 5 -1.84 0.56 9.13
N LEU A 6 -1.75 -0.19 8.04
CA LEU A 6 -0.52 -0.84 7.60
C LEU A 6 0.02 -0.10 6.38
N ALA A 7 1.33 0.16 6.36
CA ALA A 7 2.04 0.56 5.17
C ALA A 7 3.42 -0.12 5.13
N VAL A 8 3.80 -0.63 3.96
CA VAL A 8 5.13 -1.18 3.69
C VAL A 8 5.84 -0.20 2.76
N ASN A 9 7.05 0.21 3.13
CA ASN A 9 7.86 1.15 2.36
C ASN A 9 9.19 0.52 1.99
N LEU A 10 9.50 0.46 0.69
CA LEU A 10 10.85 0.18 0.21
C LEU A 10 11.56 1.51 -0.06
N ARG A 11 12.67 1.74 0.65
CA ARG A 11 13.41 3.01 0.62
C ARG A 11 14.77 2.87 -0.03
N ALA A 12 15.22 3.95 -0.67
CA ALA A 12 16.58 4.11 -1.17
C ALA A 12 17.59 4.39 -0.03
N GLY A 13 17.63 3.49 0.96
CA GLY A 13 18.46 3.63 2.16
C GLY A 13 17.82 4.46 3.28
N PRO A 14 18.52 4.59 4.43
CA PRO A 14 18.03 5.35 5.58
C PRO A 14 17.78 6.82 5.22
N GLY A 15 16.56 7.30 5.46
CA GLY A 15 16.17 8.68 5.15
C GLY A 15 16.00 8.98 3.65
N GLY A 16 16.26 8.03 2.76
CA GLY A 16 16.06 8.19 1.33
C GLY A 16 14.58 8.15 0.92
N ASP A 17 14.37 8.43 -0.36
CA ASP A 17 13.09 8.37 -1.04
C ASP A 17 12.38 7.03 -0.83
N ILE A 18 11.05 7.05 -0.85
CA ILE A 18 10.24 5.82 -0.87
C ILE A 18 10.01 5.46 -2.33
N LEU A 19 10.75 4.47 -2.81
CA LEU A 19 10.63 3.98 -4.19
C LEU A 19 9.32 3.21 -4.40
N LEU A 20 8.87 2.50 -3.35
CA LEU A 20 7.58 1.84 -3.32
C LEU A 20 6.91 2.04 -1.95
N HIS A 21 5.77 2.71 -1.96
CA HIS A 21 4.83 2.79 -0.85
C HIS A 21 3.65 1.88 -1.15
N PHE A 22 3.41 0.92 -0.27
CA PHE A 22 2.32 -0.03 -0.39
C PHE A 22 1.39 0.10 0.82
N ASN A 23 0.16 0.53 0.61
CA ASN A 23 -0.75 0.93 1.68
C ASN A 23 -2.18 0.40 1.46
N PRO A 24 -2.50 -0.79 1.99
CA PRO A 24 -3.87 -1.27 2.07
C PRO A 24 -4.70 -0.33 2.94
N ARG A 25 -5.87 0.09 2.44
CA ARG A 25 -6.85 0.91 3.17
C ARG A 25 -8.18 0.15 3.25
N PRO A 26 -8.33 -0.83 4.17
CA PRO A 26 -9.51 -1.69 4.21
C PRO A 26 -10.83 -0.92 4.36
N ALA A 27 -10.85 0.15 5.16
CA ALA A 27 -12.03 1.00 5.33
C ALA A 27 -12.48 1.71 4.04
N GLN A 28 -11.59 1.86 3.06
CA GLN A 28 -11.88 2.44 1.75
C GLN A 28 -12.03 1.38 0.65
N GLY A 29 -11.75 0.10 0.95
CA GLY A 29 -11.79 -0.98 -0.01
C GLY A 29 -10.74 -0.87 -1.12
N VAL A 30 -9.62 -0.17 -0.88
CA VAL A 30 -8.57 0.05 -1.89
C VAL A 30 -7.19 -0.32 -1.38
N LEU A 31 -6.37 -0.83 -2.28
CA LEU A 31 -4.93 -0.93 -2.12
C LEU A 31 -4.25 0.20 -2.90
N VAL A 32 -3.53 1.07 -2.18
CA VAL A 32 -2.80 2.18 -2.79
C VAL A 32 -1.33 1.81 -2.94
N ARG A 33 -0.79 1.99 -4.16
CA ARG A 33 0.65 2.04 -4.41
C ARG A 33 1.05 3.45 -4.84
N ASN A 34 2.24 3.88 -4.44
CA ASN A 34 2.79 5.18 -4.82
C ASN A 34 4.32 5.19 -4.63
N SER A 35 4.97 6.28 -4.98
CA SER A 35 6.32 6.65 -4.58
C SER A 35 6.36 8.03 -3.90
N LEU A 36 7.31 8.22 -2.99
CA LEU A 36 7.62 9.53 -2.39
C LEU A 36 9.03 9.91 -2.84
N LEU A 37 9.10 10.75 -3.88
CA LEU A 37 10.35 11.17 -4.51
C LEU A 37 10.57 12.65 -4.24
N ALA A 38 11.77 13.03 -3.81
CA ALA A 38 12.11 14.41 -3.47
C ALA A 38 11.10 15.07 -2.50
N GLY A 39 10.56 14.29 -1.57
CA GLY A 39 9.58 14.75 -0.57
C GLY A 39 8.15 14.94 -1.08
N ALA A 40 7.83 14.57 -2.33
CA ALA A 40 6.50 14.68 -2.90
C ALA A 40 5.92 13.31 -3.26
N TRP A 41 4.63 13.13 -2.97
CA TRP A 41 3.89 11.93 -3.38
C TRP A 41 3.57 12.01 -4.88
N GLY A 42 3.77 10.91 -5.58
CA GLY A 42 3.33 10.76 -6.97
C GLY A 42 1.82 10.53 -7.10
N HIS A 43 1.40 10.11 -8.29
CA HIS A 43 0.03 9.67 -8.53
C HIS A 43 -0.24 8.34 -7.82
N GLU A 44 -1.40 8.22 -7.15
CA GLU A 44 -1.78 6.96 -6.52
C GLU A 44 -2.22 5.94 -7.57
N GLU A 45 -1.58 4.77 -7.58
CA GLU A 45 -2.02 3.62 -8.36
C GLU A 45 -2.96 2.75 -7.51
N ARG A 46 -4.23 2.65 -7.90
CA ARG A 46 -5.27 1.92 -7.17
C ARG A 46 -5.81 0.68 -7.89
N GLU A 47 -5.53 0.56 -9.18
CA GLU A 47 -6.05 -0.50 -10.04
C GLU A 47 -5.31 -1.83 -9.80
N LEU A 48 -6.06 -2.90 -9.60
CA LEU A 48 -5.53 -4.25 -9.48
C LEU A 48 -5.93 -5.06 -10.72
N PRO A 49 -5.20 -6.16 -11.03
CA PRO A 49 -5.63 -7.09 -12.06
C PRO A 49 -7.09 -7.53 -11.83
N PRO A 50 -7.89 -7.72 -12.89
CA PRO A 50 -9.32 -8.03 -12.77
C PRO A 50 -9.61 -9.29 -11.94
N GLU A 51 -8.65 -10.23 -11.87
CA GLU A 51 -8.81 -11.46 -11.09
C GLU A 51 -8.60 -11.24 -9.58
N GLN A 52 -8.08 -10.09 -9.15
CA GLN A 52 -7.82 -9.79 -7.75
C GLN A 52 -8.99 -9.02 -7.11
N PRO A 53 -9.30 -9.30 -5.83
CA PRO A 53 -10.25 -8.48 -5.08
C PRO A 53 -9.69 -7.06 -4.88
N PRO A 54 -10.54 -6.04 -4.61
CA PRO A 54 -10.13 -4.63 -4.50
C PRO A 54 -9.04 -4.33 -3.45
N LEU A 55 -8.88 -5.20 -2.45
CA LEU A 55 -7.86 -5.12 -1.41
C LEU A 55 -6.73 -6.15 -1.58
N GLY A 56 -6.70 -6.91 -2.68
CA GLY A 56 -5.82 -8.07 -2.81
C GLY A 56 -5.95 -8.99 -1.58
N PRO A 57 -4.84 -9.45 -0.99
CA PRO A 57 -4.88 -10.34 0.17
C PRO A 57 -5.20 -9.63 1.51
N PHE A 58 -5.38 -8.30 1.54
CA PHE A 58 -5.43 -7.51 2.78
C PHE A 58 -6.86 -7.40 3.35
N GLN A 59 -7.44 -8.53 3.71
CA GLN A 59 -8.77 -8.60 4.31
C GLN A 59 -8.71 -8.52 5.84
N GLN A 60 -9.64 -7.79 6.45
CA GLN A 60 -9.70 -7.66 7.91
C GLN A 60 -9.92 -9.02 8.58
N GLY A 61 -9.04 -9.38 9.51
CA GLY A 61 -9.10 -10.65 10.24
C GLY A 61 -8.49 -11.85 9.51
N ALA A 62 -7.98 -11.67 8.29
CA ALA A 62 -7.27 -12.70 7.54
C ALA A 62 -5.74 -12.57 7.70
N HIS A 63 -5.04 -13.70 7.63
CA HIS A 63 -3.59 -13.71 7.43
C HIS A 63 -3.29 -13.46 5.95
N PHE A 64 -2.10 -12.95 5.66
CA PHE A 64 -1.60 -12.77 4.30
C PHE A 64 -0.09 -13.01 4.27
N ASP A 65 0.40 -13.50 3.14
CA ASP A 65 1.81 -13.63 2.84
C ASP A 65 2.19 -12.69 1.70
N VAL A 66 3.38 -12.11 1.78
CA VAL A 66 3.97 -11.26 0.72
C VAL A 66 5.37 -11.78 0.44
N SER A 67 5.66 -12.04 -0.84
CA SER A 67 6.95 -12.50 -1.36
C SER A 67 7.66 -11.41 -2.12
#